data_AF-A0A8T6RGF8-F1
#
_entry.id   AF-A0A8T6RGF8-F1
#
_cell.length_a   1.000
_cell.length_b   1.000
_cell.length_c   1.000
_cell.angle_alpha   90.00
_cell.angle_beta   90.00
_cell.angle_gamma   90.00
#
_symmetry.space_group_name_H-M   'P 1'
#
loop_
_entity.id
_entity.type
_entity.pdbx_description
1 polymer ?
#
loop_
_entity_poly.entity_id
_entity_poly.type
_entity_poly.pdbx_seq_one_letter_code
_entity_poly.pdbx_strand_id
1 'polypeptide(L)'
;MTYNIEFNKKLISEAEKDYTKLNLDKEQKMIIENTTKIYLKYLNISEMAMKGFISRAMREWQIKSKKDLSQFNSWSKNEMTQTTRDICNVLKQIMTKIVVKQEQVPLLEKAIDESIETALKNF
;
A
#
# COMPACT_ATOMS: atom_id res chain seq x y z
N MET A 1 -17.38 -2.48 2.16
CA MET A 1 -17.65 -3.20 0.91
C MET A 1 -16.30 -3.72 0.41
N THR A 2 -16.19 -5.01 0.12
CA THR A 2 -14.93 -5.61 -0.35
C THR A 2 -15.06 -5.93 -1.83
N TYR A 3 -14.10 -5.48 -2.62
CA TYR A 3 -14.07 -5.69 -4.06
C TYR A 3 -13.45 -7.05 -4.37
N ASN A 4 -14.11 -7.81 -5.25
CA ASN A 4 -13.62 -9.10 -5.72
C ASN A 4 -12.75 -8.89 -6.96
N ILE A 5 -11.44 -8.81 -6.77
CA ILE A 5 -10.45 -8.59 -7.82
C ILE A 5 -9.56 -9.82 -7.92
N GLU A 6 -9.32 -10.29 -9.13
CA GLU A 6 -8.48 -11.45 -9.38
C GLU A 6 -7.02 -11.00 -9.55
N PHE A 7 -6.16 -11.45 -8.63
CA PHE A 7 -4.73 -11.11 -8.64
C PHE A 7 -3.88 -12.29 -9.12
N ASN A 8 -2.77 -11.97 -9.78
CA ASN A 8 -1.79 -12.94 -10.22
C ASN A 8 -1.14 -13.63 -9.01
N LYS A 9 -1.49 -14.89 -8.77
CA LYS A 9 -1.06 -15.67 -7.60
C LYS A 9 0.46 -15.77 -7.44
N LYS A 10 1.21 -15.79 -8.55
CA LYS A 10 2.68 -15.81 -8.50
C LYS A 10 3.22 -14.50 -7.90
N LEU A 11 2.73 -13.37 -8.38
CA LEU A 11 3.16 -12.05 -7.90
C LEU A 11 2.69 -11.78 -6.47
N ILE A 12 1.53 -12.31 -6.07
CA ILE A 12 1.08 -12.35 -4.67
C ILE A 12 2.11 -13.09 -3.80
N SER A 13 2.46 -14.33 -4.19
CA SER A 13 3.40 -15.17 -3.44
C SER A 13 4.80 -14.55 -3.36
N GLU A 14 5.24 -13.85 -4.40
CA GLU A 14 6.51 -13.12 -4.41
C GLU A 14 6.49 -11.96 -3.41
N ALA A 15 5.41 -11.16 -3.38
CA ALA A 15 5.27 -10.07 -2.42
C ALA A 15 5.27 -10.55 -0.96
N GLU A 16 4.64 -11.69 -0.68
CA GLU A 16 4.68 -12.33 0.64
C GLU A 16 6.12 -12.73 1.04
N LYS A 17 6.83 -13.39 0.13
CA LYS A 17 8.22 -13.82 0.37
C LYS A 17 9.17 -12.64 0.54
N ASP A 18 8.95 -11.55 -0.18
CA ASP A 18 9.79 -10.37 -0.05
C ASP A 18 9.56 -9.67 1.28
N TYR A 19 8.30 -9.58 1.74
CA TYR A 19 7.99 -8.98 3.03
C TYR A 19 8.65 -9.72 4.20
N THR A 20 8.65 -11.05 4.19
CA THR A 20 9.23 -11.87 5.27
C THR A 20 10.75 -11.69 5.43
N LYS A 21 11.43 -11.15 4.41
CA LYS A 21 12.88 -10.86 4.44
C LYS A 21 13.19 -9.45 4.93
N LEU A 22 12.19 -8.58 5.07
CA LEU A 22 12.42 -7.19 5.47
C LEU A 22 12.74 -7.10 6.97
N ASN A 23 13.84 -6.44 7.28
CA ASN A 23 14.14 -6.04 8.65
C ASN A 23 13.60 -4.62 8.88
N LEU A 24 12.35 -4.54 9.32
CA LEU A 24 11.65 -3.30 9.60
C LEU A 24 11.76 -2.94 11.08
N ASP A 25 11.97 -1.65 11.36
CA ASP A 25 11.87 -1.15 12.72
C ASP A 25 10.42 -1.18 13.23
N LYS A 26 10.24 -0.90 14.53
CA LYS A 26 8.92 -0.97 15.19
C LYS A 26 7.91 0.01 14.60
N GLU A 27 8.37 1.20 14.22
CA GLU A 27 7.50 2.27 13.72
C GLU A 27 7.03 1.95 12.30
N GLN A 28 7.95 1.52 11.43
CA GLN A 28 7.65 1.03 10.09
C GLN A 28 6.67 -0.15 10.13
N LYS A 29 6.90 -1.14 11.02
CA LYS A 29 5.97 -2.26 11.21
C LYS A 29 4.58 -1.79 11.58
N MET A 30 4.46 -0.88 12.55
CA MET A 30 3.18 -0.35 13.00
C MET A 30 2.44 0.38 11.88
N ILE A 31 3.12 1.22 11.10
CA ILE A 31 2.53 1.92 9.96
C ILE A 31 2.02 0.90 8.93
N ILE A 32 2.87 -0.03 8.53
CA ILE A 32 2.52 -1.07 7.54
C ILE A 32 1.34 -1.91 8.01
N GLU A 33 1.30 -2.33 9.27
CA GLU A 33 0.20 -3.11 9.85
C GLU A 33 -1.11 -2.34 9.85
N ASN A 34 -1.09 -1.09 10.30
CA ASN A 34 -2.30 -0.26 10.37
C ASN A 34 -2.83 0.04 8.96
N THR A 35 -1.96 0.41 8.04
CA THR A 35 -2.32 0.63 6.63
C THR A 35 -2.86 -0.65 5.99
N THR A 36 -2.27 -1.81 6.27
CA THR A 36 -2.75 -3.10 5.75
C THR A 36 -4.17 -3.39 6.20
N LYS A 37 -4.48 -3.20 7.49
CA LYS A 37 -5.84 -3.42 8.02
C LYS A 37 -6.89 -2.55 7.33
N ILE A 38 -6.52 -1.36 6.86
CA ILE A 38 -7.43 -0.49 6.10
C ILE A 38 -7.69 -1.09 4.72
N TYR A 39 -6.64 -1.44 3.97
CA TYR A 39 -6.78 -2.03 2.63
C TYR A 39 -7.55 -3.34 2.63
N LEU A 40 -7.36 -4.21 3.63
CA LEU A 40 -8.06 -5.49 3.72
C LEU A 40 -9.57 -5.37 3.94
N LYS A 41 -10.09 -4.19 4.29
CA LYS A 41 -11.54 -3.93 4.30
C LYS A 41 -12.12 -3.86 2.88
N TYR A 42 -11.29 -3.44 1.92
CA TYR A 42 -11.68 -3.16 0.54
C TYR A 42 -11.17 -4.21 -0.43
N LEU A 43 -10.07 -4.90 -0.12
CA LEU A 43 -9.41 -5.85 -1.02
C LEU A 43 -9.36 -7.24 -0.41
N ASN A 44 -9.82 -8.24 -1.17
CA ASN A 44 -9.64 -9.65 -0.82
C ASN A 44 -8.25 -10.13 -1.28
N ILE A 45 -7.24 -9.84 -0.48
CA ILE A 45 -5.83 -10.19 -0.72
C ILE A 45 -5.22 -10.69 0.59
N SER A 46 -4.19 -11.53 0.50
CA SER A 46 -3.41 -11.96 1.67
C SER A 46 -2.83 -10.75 2.42
N GLU A 47 -2.94 -10.76 3.75
CA GLU A 47 -2.35 -9.74 4.62
C GLU A 47 -0.84 -9.60 4.37
N MET A 48 -0.13 -10.72 4.24
CA MET A 48 1.31 -10.72 3.99
C MET A 48 1.65 -10.11 2.63
N ALA A 49 0.84 -10.39 1.61
CA ALA A 49 1.04 -9.82 0.28
C ALA A 49 0.81 -8.31 0.30
N MET A 50 -0.26 -7.85 0.96
CA MET A 50 -0.57 -6.43 1.11
C MET A 50 0.56 -5.69 1.84
N LYS A 51 1.08 -6.26 2.92
CA LYS A 51 2.26 -5.74 3.64
C LYS A 51 3.48 -5.63 2.71
N GLY A 52 3.73 -6.64 1.88
CA GLY A 52 4.78 -6.61 0.86
C GLY A 52 4.62 -5.48 -0.15
N PHE A 53 3.41 -5.29 -0.69
CA PHE A 53 3.13 -4.23 -1.65
C PHE A 53 3.24 -2.82 -1.03
N ILE A 54 2.74 -2.62 0.19
CA ILE A 54 2.88 -1.35 0.92
C ILE A 54 4.35 -1.04 1.14
N SER A 55 5.13 -2.01 1.64
CA SER A 55 6.57 -1.83 1.89
C SER A 55 7.32 -1.48 0.61
N ARG A 56 6.98 -2.13 -0.50
CA ARG A 56 7.54 -1.84 -1.82
C ARG A 56 7.18 -0.42 -2.29
N ALA A 57 5.91 -0.02 -2.16
CA ALA A 57 5.46 1.30 -2.55
C ALA A 57 6.15 2.41 -1.74
N MET A 58 6.29 2.22 -0.43
CA MET A 58 7.06 3.11 0.45
C MET A 58 8.52 3.21 0.00
N ARG A 59 9.19 2.08 -0.28
CA ARG A 59 10.57 2.08 -0.76
C ARG A 59 10.72 2.78 -2.11
N GLU A 60 9.85 2.49 -3.07
CA GLU A 60 9.88 3.13 -4.39
C GLU A 60 9.63 4.64 -4.29
N TRP A 61 8.72 5.08 -3.41
CA TRP A 61 8.51 6.50 -3.16
C TRP A 61 9.76 7.15 -2.55
N GLN A 62 10.36 6.58 -1.51
CA GLN A 62 11.57 7.12 -0.86
C GLN A 62 12.74 7.27 -1.85
N ILE A 63 12.93 6.29 -2.74
CA ILE A 63 13.95 6.36 -3.80
C ILE A 63 13.68 7.53 -4.75
N LYS A 64 12.42 7.73 -5.17
CA LYS A 64 12.03 8.79 -6.10
C LYS A 64 12.06 10.18 -5.47
N SER A 65 11.56 10.31 -4.24
CA SER A 65 11.44 11.57 -3.51
C SER A 65 12.74 12.00 -2.83
N LYS A 66 13.71 11.09 -2.66
CA LYS A 66 14.92 11.26 -1.85
C LYS A 66 14.62 11.67 -0.40
N LYS A 67 13.46 11.26 0.12
CA LYS A 67 13.04 11.48 1.51
C LYS A 67 13.01 10.16 2.27
N ASP A 68 13.27 10.23 3.56
CA ASP A 68 13.18 9.10 4.49
C ASP A 68 11.87 9.21 5.30
N LEU A 69 11.12 8.12 5.34
CA LEU A 69 9.88 8.03 6.11
C LEU A 69 10.11 7.95 7.63
N SER A 70 11.35 7.78 8.10
CA SER A 70 11.70 7.89 9.53
C SER A 70 11.32 9.24 10.13
N GLN A 71 11.20 10.29 9.31
CA GLN A 71 10.80 11.63 9.72
C GLN A 71 9.31 11.92 9.51
N PHE A 72 8.52 10.94 9.06
CA PHE A 72 7.13 11.16 8.63
C PHE A 72 6.26 11.84 9.71
N ASN A 73 6.42 11.44 10.98
CA ASN A 73 5.68 12.02 12.11
C ASN A 73 6.12 13.43 12.51
N SER A 74 7.26 13.91 12.00
CA SER A 74 7.75 15.28 12.22
C SER A 74 7.28 16.26 11.14
N TRP A 75 6.68 15.77 10.05
CA TRP A 75 6.23 16.60 8.95
C TRP A 75 4.90 17.29 9.26
N SER A 76 4.62 18.36 8.53
CA SER A 76 3.32 19.03 8.64
C SER A 76 2.19 18.11 8.17
N LYS A 77 0.96 18.32 8.68
CA LYS A 77 -0.21 17.55 8.26
C LYS A 77 -0.41 17.54 6.74
N ASN A 78 -0.11 18.65 6.07
CA ASN A 78 -0.20 18.76 4.60
C ASN A 78 0.85 17.87 3.92
N GLU A 79 2.09 17.85 4.40
CA GLU A 79 3.16 17.00 3.86
C GLU A 79 2.89 15.51 4.10
N MET A 80 2.38 15.15 5.28
CA MET A 80 1.96 13.78 5.60
C MET A 80 0.83 13.33 4.66
N THR A 81 -0.16 14.19 4.44
CA THR A 81 -1.30 13.93 3.54
C THR A 81 -0.83 13.74 2.10
N GLN A 82 0.00 14.65 1.59
CA GLN A 82 0.52 14.57 0.22
C GLN A 82 1.38 13.32 0.04
N THR A 83 2.29 13.05 0.98
CA THR A 83 3.13 11.85 0.93
C THR A 83 2.28 10.58 0.93
N THR A 84 1.24 10.51 1.76
CA THR A 84 0.33 9.37 1.79
C THR A 84 -0.32 9.17 0.43
N ARG A 85 -0.83 10.23 -0.21
CA ARG A 85 -1.39 10.16 -1.57
C ARG A 85 -0.37 9.69 -2.59
N ASP A 86 0.87 10.19 -2.52
CA ASP A 86 1.94 9.81 -3.45
C ASP A 86 2.33 8.33 -3.32
N ILE A 87 2.53 7.84 -2.09
CA ILE A 87 2.81 6.42 -1.82
C ILE A 87 1.67 5.56 -2.34
N CYS A 88 0.43 5.99 -2.14
CA CYS A 88 -0.71 5.22 -2.60
C CYS A 88 -0.87 5.24 -4.12
N ASN A 89 -0.48 6.32 -4.81
CA ASN A 89 -0.39 6.34 -6.27
C ASN A 89 0.69 5.36 -6.76
N VAL A 90 1.83 5.26 -6.08
CA VAL A 90 2.84 4.22 -6.37
C VAL A 90 2.25 2.82 -6.15
N LEU A 91 1.51 2.62 -5.05
CA LEU A 91 0.84 1.36 -4.76
C LEU A 91 -0.15 0.97 -5.86
N LYS A 92 -0.99 1.91 -6.34
CA LYS A 92 -1.88 1.68 -7.49
C LYS A 92 -1.09 1.19 -8.69
N GLN A 93 -0.03 1.90 -9.08
CA GLN A 93 0.80 1.53 -10.23
C GLN A 93 1.42 0.14 -10.12
N ILE A 94 1.76 -0.30 -8.91
CA ILE A 94 2.27 -1.65 -8.65
C ILE A 94 1.12 -2.66 -8.78
N MET A 95 -0.01 -2.39 -8.12
CA MET A 95 -1.11 -3.35 -8.03
C MET A 95 -1.90 -3.51 -9.34
N THR A 96 -1.99 -2.48 -10.19
CA THR A 96 -2.65 -2.63 -11.51
C THR A 96 -1.93 -3.63 -12.41
N LYS A 97 -0.61 -3.77 -12.26
CA LYS A 97 0.22 -4.74 -13.01
C LYS A 97 0.01 -6.18 -12.57
N ILE A 98 -0.61 -6.41 -11.41
CA ILE A 98 -0.85 -7.76 -10.88
C ILE A 98 -2.31 -8.20 -11.02
N VAL A 99 -3.19 -7.33 -11.51
CA VAL A 99 -4.58 -7.70 -11.82
C VAL A 99 -4.60 -8.62 -13.04
N VAL A 100 -5.28 -9.75 -12.95
CA VAL A 100 -5.40 -10.73 -14.03
C VAL A 100 -6.29 -10.20 -15.15
N LYS A 101 -7.40 -9.57 -14.78
CA LYS A 101 -8.45 -9.07 -15.67
C LYS A 101 -8.41 -7.55 -15.75
N GLN A 102 -8.02 -7.00 -16.90
CA GLN A 102 -7.83 -5.55 -17.06
C GLN A 102 -9.11 -4.75 -16.80
N GLU A 103 -10.28 -5.33 -17.07
CA GLU A 103 -11.58 -4.74 -16.75
C GLU A 103 -11.82 -4.52 -15.24
N GLN A 104 -11.05 -5.19 -14.37
CA GLN A 104 -11.11 -5.02 -12.91
C GLN A 104 -10.17 -3.92 -12.40
N VAL A 105 -9.30 -3.34 -13.23
CA VAL A 105 -8.39 -2.25 -12.83
C VAL A 105 -9.15 -1.05 -12.26
N PRO A 106 -10.26 -0.55 -12.86
CA PRO A 106 -11.02 0.54 -12.26
C PRO A 106 -11.60 0.20 -10.88
N LEU A 107 -11.96 -1.07 -10.64
CA LEU A 107 -12.42 -1.52 -9.31
C LEU A 107 -11.29 -1.50 -8.28
N LEU A 108 -10.08 -1.93 -8.68
CA LEU A 108 -8.88 -1.85 -7.83
C LEU A 108 -8.56 -0.39 -7.49
N GLU A 109 -8.54 0.50 -8.48
CA GLU A 109 -8.24 1.91 -8.26
C GLU A 109 -9.23 2.53 -7.28
N LYS A 110 -10.53 2.26 -7.47
CA LYS A 110 -11.58 2.70 -6.56
C LYS A 110 -11.38 2.15 -5.14
N ALA A 111 -11.06 0.86 -5.00
CA ALA A 111 -10.81 0.24 -3.70
C ALA A 111 -9.62 0.90 -2.97
N ILE A 112 -8.57 1.22 -3.72
CA ILE A 112 -7.40 1.92 -3.17
C ILE A 112 -7.77 3.36 -2.77
N ASP A 113 -8.53 4.08 -3.60
CA ASP A 113 -8.98 5.44 -3.28
C ASP A 113 -9.85 5.49 -2.03
N GLU A 114 -10.82 4.59 -1.90
CA GLU A 114 -11.65 4.48 -0.69
C GLU A 114 -10.82 4.14 0.56
N SER A 115 -9.78 3.33 0.41
CA SER A 115 -8.83 2.99 1.49
C SER A 115 -8.03 4.22 1.93
N ILE A 116 -7.53 5.03 0.99
CA ILE A 116 -6.77 6.25 1.29
C ILE A 116 -7.66 7.28 1.98
N GLU A 117 -8.85 7.54 1.46
CA GLU A 117 -9.76 8.51 2.07
C GLU A 117 -10.16 8.08 3.49
N THR A 118 -10.24 6.78 3.75
CA THR A 118 -10.44 6.24 5.10
C THR A 118 -9.21 6.44 5.98
N ALA A 119 -8.00 6.23 5.46
CA ALA A 119 -6.77 6.48 6.20
C ALA A 119 -6.62 7.97 6.56
N LEU A 120 -6.82 8.86 5.59
CA LEU A 120 -6.70 10.32 5.74
C LEU A 120 -7.71 10.92 6.73
N LYS A 121 -8.90 10.34 6.87
CA LYS A 121 -9.87 10.76 7.90
C LYS A 121 -9.45 10.42 9.32
N ASN A 122 -8.54 9.47 9.49
CA ASN A 122 -8.05 9.02 10.79
C ASN A 122 -6.67 9.62 11.14
N PHE A 123 -6.15 10.53 10.31
CA PHE A 123 -4.93 11.32 10.54
C PHE A 123 -5.21 12.70 11.15
#